data_AF-A0AAU5L6Q6-F1
#
_entry.id   AF-A0AAU5L6Q6-F1
#
_cell.length_a   1.000
_cell.length_b   1.000
_cell.length_c   1.000
_cell.angle_alpha   90.00
_cell.angle_beta   90.00
_cell.angle_gamma   90.00
#
_symmetry.space_group_name_H-M   'P 1'
#
loop_
_entity.id
_entity.type
_entity.pdbx_description
1 polymer ?
#
loop_
_entity_poly.entity_id
_entity_poly.type
_entity_poly.pdbx_seq_one_letter_code
_entity_poly.pdbx_strand_id
1 'polypeptide(L)'
;MRNGRLFGLGSDTDAADLAAVGLIRLATGERLGAGARPWLWQLRAASFADTWLAFADPAAPGLRVPAGAALHQLVRRAAELVLLTREGDGPAALELLGRESAEAHERSRCSDTAHPVEPVALALLWHGVQAATADGPDAAVERECHDRRIAERSEAYVRRRHRRQDTLALILACARSAATALAELSGDDPGRAAATLEEYAIRSMAQAGPVPLWVPGRPGQLTS
;
A
#
# COMPACT_ATOMS: atom_id res chain seq x y z
N MET A 1 14.58 -18.87 23.62
CA MET A 1 13.81 -18.58 22.40
C MET A 1 13.70 -17.07 22.29
N ARG A 2 14.55 -16.43 21.47
CA ARG A 2 14.58 -14.97 21.28
C ARG A 2 14.00 -14.70 19.89
N ASN A 3 12.91 -13.95 19.84
CA ASN A 3 12.36 -13.36 18.62
C ASN A 3 13.51 -12.68 17.87
N GLY A 4 13.66 -13.01 16.58
CA GLY A 4 14.59 -12.34 15.69
C GLY A 4 14.18 -10.89 15.52
N ARG A 5 14.51 -10.05 16.50
CA ARG A 5 14.54 -8.60 16.34
C ARG A 5 15.56 -8.34 15.25
N LEU A 6 15.09 -7.78 14.15
CA LEU A 6 15.95 -7.08 13.21
C LEU A 6 16.76 -6.08 14.01
N PHE A 7 18.07 -6.28 14.05
CA PHE A 7 18.97 -5.20 14.42
C PHE A 7 18.85 -4.14 13.32
N GLY A 8 18.02 -3.12 13.54
CA GLY A 8 17.93 -1.93 12.69
C GLY A 8 16.55 -1.56 12.11
N LEU A 9 15.51 -2.40 12.23
CA LEU A 9 14.14 -1.93 11.98
C LEU A 9 13.54 -1.40 13.29
N GLY A 10 12.79 -0.31 13.20
CA GLY A 10 12.07 0.25 14.34
C GLY A 10 10.90 -0.62 14.79
N SER A 11 9.84 0.01 15.28
CA SER A 11 8.60 -0.63 15.73
C SER A 11 7.96 -1.52 14.64
N ASP A 12 7.00 -2.38 15.02
CA ASP A 12 6.24 -3.21 14.05
C ASP A 12 5.55 -2.36 12.96
N THR A 13 5.24 -1.10 13.26
CA THR A 13 4.73 -0.09 12.32
C THR A 13 5.73 0.23 11.20
N ASP A 14 7.01 0.33 11.53
CA ASP A 14 8.07 0.69 10.59
C ASP A 14 8.31 -0.43 9.56
N ALA A 15 8.22 -1.69 10.02
CA ALA A 15 8.27 -2.84 9.13
C ALA A 15 7.06 -2.90 8.17
N ALA A 16 5.87 -2.54 8.65
CA ALA A 16 4.66 -2.49 7.83
C ALA A 16 4.74 -1.37 6.77
N ASP A 17 5.32 -0.22 7.12
CA ASP A 17 5.53 0.88 6.17
C ASP A 17 6.57 0.51 5.09
N LEU A 18 7.66 -0.17 5.46
CA LEU A 18 8.63 -0.68 4.49
C LEU A 18 8.00 -1.72 3.53
N ALA A 19 7.11 -2.58 4.03
CA ALA A 19 6.37 -3.51 3.18
C ALA A 19 5.46 -2.74 2.19
N ALA A 20 4.77 -1.69 2.65
CA ALA A 20 3.97 -0.82 1.80
C ALA A 20 4.81 -0.12 0.73
N VAL A 21 5.94 0.48 1.09
CA VAL A 21 6.88 1.13 0.15
C VAL A 21 7.38 0.13 -0.91
N GLY A 22 7.71 -1.11 -0.53
CA GLY A 22 8.12 -2.15 -1.47
C GLY A 22 7.02 -2.51 -2.47
N LEU A 23 5.76 -2.59 -2.03
CA LEU A 23 4.61 -2.83 -2.91
C LEU A 23 4.36 -1.67 -3.88
N ILE A 24 4.46 -0.42 -3.40
CA ILE A 24 4.35 0.78 -4.25
C ILE A 24 5.48 0.80 -5.27
N ARG A 25 6.72 0.55 -4.86
CA ARG A 25 7.89 0.51 -5.76
C ARG A 25 7.70 -0.48 -6.90
N LEU A 26 7.23 -1.69 -6.59
CA LEU A 26 6.98 -2.70 -7.61
C LEU A 26 5.84 -2.27 -8.56
N ALA A 27 4.78 -1.61 -8.05
CA ALA A 27 3.66 -1.12 -8.86
C ALA A 27 4.09 0.05 -9.76
N THR A 28 4.86 0.99 -9.23
CA THR A 28 5.44 2.12 -9.95
C THR A 28 6.39 1.65 -11.04
N GLY A 29 7.22 0.64 -10.75
CA GLY A 29 8.11 0.04 -11.74
C GLY A 29 7.38 -0.68 -12.88
N GLU A 30 6.17 -1.20 -12.65
CA GLU A 30 5.31 -1.68 -13.73
C GLU A 30 4.74 -0.54 -14.56
N ARG A 31 4.19 0.48 -13.89
CA ARG A 31 3.56 1.62 -14.55
C ARG A 31 4.53 2.43 -15.41
N LEU A 32 5.71 2.76 -14.87
CA LEU A 32 6.72 3.58 -15.52
C LEU A 32 7.71 2.75 -16.36
N GLY A 33 7.69 1.42 -16.22
CA GLY A 33 8.56 0.52 -16.95
C GLY A 33 8.09 0.32 -18.39
N ALA A 34 8.94 0.67 -19.36
CA ALA A 34 8.68 0.35 -20.76
C ALA A 34 8.71 -1.17 -20.99
N GLY A 35 7.55 -1.78 -21.21
CA GLY A 35 7.45 -3.12 -21.83
C GLY A 35 7.37 -4.33 -20.89
N ALA A 36 7.18 -4.16 -19.58
CA ALA A 36 6.85 -5.29 -18.72
C ALA A 36 5.39 -5.72 -18.95
N ARG A 37 5.15 -7.02 -19.20
CA ARG A 37 3.78 -7.53 -19.35
C ARG A 37 3.05 -7.48 -17.99
N PRO A 38 1.75 -7.13 -17.94
CA PRO A 38 1.00 -6.99 -16.67
C PRO A 38 1.06 -8.21 -15.74
N TRP A 39 1.14 -9.43 -16.29
CA TRP A 39 1.24 -10.67 -15.51
C TRP A 39 2.58 -10.81 -14.76
N LEU A 40 3.66 -10.24 -15.29
CA LEU A 40 4.98 -10.31 -14.68
C LEU A 40 5.04 -9.50 -13.37
N TRP A 41 4.34 -8.37 -13.33
CA TRP A 41 4.14 -7.59 -12.13
C TRP A 41 3.36 -8.37 -11.07
N GLN A 42 2.23 -8.98 -11.44
CA GLN A 42 1.40 -9.75 -10.51
C GLN A 42 2.20 -10.88 -9.84
N LEU A 43 3.06 -11.58 -10.61
CA LEU A 43 3.97 -12.60 -10.06
C LEU A 43 5.00 -12.01 -9.09
N ARG A 44 5.63 -10.88 -9.43
CA ARG A 44 6.61 -10.21 -8.56
C ARG A 44 5.96 -9.72 -7.27
N ALA A 45 4.77 -9.14 -7.37
CA ALA A 45 4.03 -8.62 -6.22
C ALA A 45 3.51 -9.76 -5.32
N ALA A 46 3.06 -10.87 -5.90
CA ALA A 46 2.69 -12.07 -5.14
C ALA A 46 3.90 -12.69 -4.43
N SER A 47 5.04 -12.83 -5.12
CA SER A 47 6.29 -13.33 -4.51
C SER A 47 6.80 -12.42 -3.40
N PHE A 48 6.69 -11.10 -3.58
CA PHE A 48 6.99 -10.13 -2.53
C PHE A 48 6.06 -10.33 -1.33
N ALA A 49 4.75 -10.39 -1.58
CA ALA A 49 3.74 -10.58 -0.55
C ALA A 49 3.94 -11.89 0.24
N ASP A 50 4.30 -12.98 -0.42
CA ASP A 50 4.59 -14.26 0.25
C ASP A 50 5.85 -14.21 1.12
N THR A 51 6.78 -13.32 0.80
CA THR A 51 7.99 -13.14 1.60
C THR A 51 7.73 -12.24 2.80
N TRP A 52 6.98 -11.15 2.61
CA TRP A 52 6.84 -10.07 3.59
C TRP A 52 5.57 -10.11 4.43
N LEU A 53 4.50 -10.75 3.96
CA LEU A 53 3.17 -10.63 4.58
C LEU A 53 2.70 -11.94 5.22
N ALA A 54 2.10 -11.82 6.40
CA ALA A 54 1.40 -12.90 7.08
C ALA A 54 -0.12 -12.77 6.86
N PHE A 55 -0.71 -13.71 6.11
CA PHE A 55 -2.11 -13.65 5.65
C PHE A 55 -3.14 -14.43 6.52
N ALA A 56 -2.70 -15.23 7.50
CA ALA A 56 -3.61 -15.94 8.43
C ALA A 56 -2.89 -16.73 9.57
N ASP A 57 -1.57 -16.91 9.53
CA ASP A 57 -0.85 -17.76 10.51
C ASP A 57 -0.30 -16.97 11.71
N PRO A 58 -0.18 -17.58 12.91
CA PRO A 58 0.64 -17.02 13.98
C PRO A 58 2.06 -16.78 13.45
N ALA A 59 2.69 -15.70 13.90
CA ALA A 59 3.99 -15.21 13.43
C ALA A 59 4.92 -16.36 13.00
N ALA A 60 4.99 -16.62 11.69
CA ALA A 60 5.91 -17.60 11.15
C ALA A 60 7.34 -17.16 11.49
N PRO A 61 8.27 -18.09 11.77
CA PRO A 61 9.66 -17.73 12.02
C PRO A 61 10.24 -17.04 10.77
N GLY A 62 10.39 -15.72 10.84
CA GLY A 62 10.79 -14.87 9.72
C GLY A 62 10.22 -13.45 9.84
N LEU A 63 10.71 -12.56 8.98
CA LEU A 63 10.46 -11.11 8.98
C LEU A 63 9.10 -10.73 8.36
N ARG A 64 8.02 -11.40 8.77
CA ARG A 64 6.69 -11.19 8.16
C ARG A 64 5.84 -10.23 8.98
N VAL A 65 5.30 -9.21 8.32
CA VAL A 65 4.36 -8.27 8.92
C VAL A 65 2.92 -8.76 8.73
N PRO A 66 1.99 -8.51 9.66
CA PRO A 66 0.58 -8.81 9.46
C PRO A 66 0.06 -8.14 8.19
N ALA A 67 -0.60 -8.89 7.30
CA ALA A 67 -1.09 -8.36 6.03
C ALA A 67 -2.07 -7.18 6.22
N GLY A 68 -2.88 -7.20 7.29
CA GLY A 68 -3.75 -6.08 7.66
C GLY A 68 -2.98 -4.81 8.04
N ALA A 69 -1.84 -4.94 8.74
CA ALA A 69 -1.00 -3.80 9.10
C ALA A 69 -0.33 -3.19 7.85
N ALA A 70 0.18 -4.03 6.95
CA ALA A 70 0.73 -3.58 5.67
C ALA A 70 -0.33 -2.91 4.79
N LEU A 71 -1.54 -3.47 4.71
CA LEU A 71 -2.67 -2.85 3.99
C LEU A 71 -3.00 -1.48 4.58
N HIS A 72 -3.04 -1.36 5.90
CA HIS A 72 -3.34 -0.09 6.56
C HIS A 72 -2.26 0.98 6.25
N GLN A 73 -0.97 0.64 6.36
CA GLN A 73 0.10 1.57 5.98
C GLN A 73 0.06 1.92 4.50
N LEU A 74 -0.23 0.96 3.64
CA LEU A 74 -0.37 1.19 2.21
C LEU A 74 -1.53 2.14 1.88
N VAL A 75 -2.68 2.00 2.53
CA VAL A 75 -3.83 2.91 2.38
C VAL A 75 -3.43 4.32 2.81
N ARG A 76 -2.74 4.48 3.94
CA ARG A 76 -2.26 5.78 4.41
C ARG A 76 -1.31 6.44 3.41
N ARG A 77 -0.29 5.71 2.93
CA ARG A 77 0.66 6.23 1.92
C ARG A 77 -0.01 6.56 0.60
N ALA A 78 -0.94 5.72 0.15
CA ALA A 78 -1.70 5.96 -1.08
C ALA A 78 -2.54 7.25 -0.95
N ALA A 79 -3.22 7.44 0.19
CA ALA A 79 -3.99 8.65 0.46
C ALA A 79 -3.12 9.91 0.54
N GLU A 80 -1.95 9.84 1.19
CA GLU A 80 -0.97 10.93 1.23
C GLU A 80 -0.52 11.32 -0.19
N LEU A 81 -0.20 10.34 -1.04
CA LEU A 81 0.18 10.60 -2.44
C LEU A 81 -0.97 11.21 -3.25
N VAL A 82 -2.21 10.74 -3.08
CA VAL A 82 -3.38 11.32 -3.74
C VAL A 82 -3.66 12.75 -3.26
N LEU A 83 -3.47 13.04 -1.98
CA LEU A 83 -3.57 14.42 -1.47
C LEU A 83 -2.51 15.31 -2.08
N LEU A 84 -1.27 14.82 -2.18
CA LEU A 84 -0.16 15.58 -2.77
C LEU A 84 -0.40 15.89 -4.26
N THR A 85 -1.02 15.00 -5.05
CA THR A 85 -1.36 15.33 -6.44
C THR A 85 -2.35 16.47 -6.56
N ARG A 86 -3.09 16.77 -5.48
CA ARG A 86 -4.05 17.88 -5.38
C ARG A 86 -3.55 19.00 -4.45
N GLU A 87 -2.24 19.13 -4.27
CA GLU A 87 -1.63 20.19 -3.47
C GLU A 87 -2.12 20.25 -2.01
N GLY A 88 -2.62 19.13 -1.49
CA GLY A 88 -3.21 19.03 -0.14
C GLY A 88 -4.70 19.39 -0.06
N ASP A 89 -5.37 19.68 -1.17
CA ASP A 89 -6.81 19.92 -1.23
C ASP A 89 -7.60 18.61 -0.99
N GLY A 90 -8.04 18.44 0.26
CA GLY A 90 -8.87 17.32 0.70
C GLY A 90 -10.14 17.14 -0.13
N PRO A 91 -11.02 18.15 -0.22
CA PRO A 91 -12.21 18.10 -1.08
C PRO A 91 -11.93 17.67 -2.52
N ALA A 92 -10.90 18.22 -3.17
CA ALA A 92 -10.55 17.84 -4.54
C ALA A 92 -10.04 16.39 -4.65
N ALA A 93 -9.25 15.93 -3.68
CA ALA A 93 -8.79 14.55 -3.59
C ALA A 93 -9.96 13.56 -3.41
N LEU A 94 -10.93 13.92 -2.56
CA LEU A 94 -12.14 13.13 -2.36
C LEU A 94 -13.00 13.10 -3.63
N GLU A 95 -13.22 14.25 -4.29
CA GLU A 95 -13.98 14.28 -5.54
C GLU A 95 -13.38 13.36 -6.62
N LEU A 96 -12.05 13.38 -6.77
CA LEU A 96 -11.32 12.48 -7.66
C LEU A 96 -11.60 11.01 -7.32
N LEU A 97 -11.40 10.61 -6.05
CA LEU A 97 -11.62 9.23 -5.61
C LEU A 97 -13.09 8.81 -5.77
N GLY A 98 -14.04 9.72 -5.57
CA GLY A 98 -15.47 9.48 -5.79
C GLY A 98 -15.79 9.18 -7.25
N ARG A 99 -15.22 9.97 -8.16
CA ARG A 99 -15.37 9.78 -9.60
C ARG A 99 -14.77 8.46 -10.06
N GLU A 100 -13.52 8.19 -9.68
CA GLU A 100 -12.84 6.92 -10.02
C GLU A 100 -13.58 5.71 -9.44
N SER A 101 -14.14 5.83 -8.23
CA SER A 101 -14.91 4.76 -7.60
C SER A 101 -16.20 4.47 -8.34
N ALA A 102 -16.93 5.51 -8.78
CA ALA A 102 -18.12 5.37 -9.59
C ALA A 102 -17.81 4.70 -10.94
N GLU A 103 -16.74 5.13 -11.61
CA GLU A 103 -16.28 4.51 -12.86
C GLU A 103 -15.86 3.05 -12.67
N ALA A 104 -15.11 2.74 -11.62
CA ALA A 104 -14.70 1.37 -11.29
C ALA A 104 -15.92 0.48 -10.97
N HIS A 105 -16.94 1.03 -10.31
CA HIS A 105 -18.19 0.32 -10.06
C HIS A 105 -18.94 0.01 -11.35
N GLU A 106 -19.02 0.96 -12.28
CA GLU A 106 -19.68 0.76 -13.56
C GLU A 106 -18.93 -0.28 -14.41
N ARG A 107 -17.60 -0.17 -14.51
CA ARG A 107 -16.76 -1.19 -15.17
C ARG A 107 -16.96 -2.59 -14.59
N SER A 108 -17.06 -2.69 -13.26
CA SER A 108 -17.29 -3.95 -12.57
C SER A 108 -18.66 -4.55 -12.87
N ARG A 109 -19.69 -3.70 -13.00
CA ARG A 109 -21.04 -4.11 -13.41
C ARG A 109 -21.07 -4.59 -14.85
N CYS A 110 -20.46 -3.84 -15.78
CA CYS A 110 -20.43 -4.20 -17.19
C CYS A 110 -19.63 -5.49 -17.48
N SER A 111 -18.69 -5.85 -16.60
CA SER A 111 -17.83 -7.04 -16.74
C SER A 111 -18.32 -8.25 -15.93
N ASP A 112 -19.49 -8.17 -15.29
CA ASP A 112 -20.01 -9.20 -14.38
C ASP A 112 -19.01 -9.65 -13.31
N THR A 113 -18.18 -8.71 -12.83
CA THR A 113 -17.17 -9.02 -11.81
C THR A 113 -17.86 -9.26 -10.47
N ALA A 114 -18.01 -10.52 -10.08
CA ALA A 114 -18.70 -10.94 -8.85
C ALA A 114 -18.00 -10.51 -7.53
N HIS A 115 -16.79 -9.95 -7.58
CA HIS A 115 -16.07 -9.49 -6.40
C HIS A 115 -15.15 -8.28 -6.69
N PRO A 116 -15.72 -7.08 -6.87
CA PRO A 116 -14.97 -5.94 -7.38
C PRO A 116 -14.02 -5.37 -6.33
N VAL A 117 -12.72 -5.51 -6.55
CA VAL A 117 -11.67 -5.05 -5.62
C VAL A 117 -11.40 -3.55 -5.72
N GLU A 118 -11.45 -3.01 -6.95
CA GLU A 118 -11.04 -1.63 -7.24
C GLU A 118 -11.93 -0.58 -6.54
N PRO A 119 -13.27 -0.67 -6.58
CA PRO A 119 -14.12 0.26 -5.85
C PRO A 119 -13.90 0.20 -4.32
N VAL A 120 -13.58 -0.99 -3.80
CA VAL A 120 -13.30 -1.16 -2.37
C VAL A 120 -11.99 -0.51 -2.00
N ALA A 121 -10.92 -0.71 -2.77
CA ALA A 121 -9.64 -0.05 -2.56
C ALA A 121 -9.77 1.48 -2.60
N LEU A 122 -10.53 2.02 -3.54
CA LEU A 122 -10.80 3.46 -3.63
C LEU A 122 -11.59 3.99 -2.41
N ALA A 123 -12.54 3.21 -1.89
CA ALA A 123 -13.23 3.55 -0.64
C ALA A 123 -12.32 3.51 0.59
N LEU A 124 -11.31 2.62 0.63
CA LEU A 124 -10.29 2.63 1.69
C LEU A 124 -9.43 3.90 1.59
N LEU A 125 -8.98 4.27 0.38
CA LEU A 125 -8.24 5.51 0.14
C LEU A 125 -9.05 6.75 0.52
N TRP A 126 -10.36 6.77 0.24
CA TRP A 126 -11.24 7.86 0.67
C TRP A 126 -11.18 8.07 2.19
N HIS A 127 -11.24 7.00 2.97
CA HIS A 127 -11.07 7.10 4.42
C HIS A 127 -9.65 7.46 4.84
N GLY A 128 -8.64 7.01 4.11
CA GLY A 128 -7.26 7.44 4.31
C GLY A 128 -7.09 8.96 4.10
N VAL A 129 -7.72 9.53 3.08
CA VAL A 129 -7.71 10.97 2.82
C VAL A 129 -8.42 11.72 3.94
N GLN A 130 -9.62 11.27 4.34
CA GLN A 130 -10.36 11.87 5.45
C GLN A 130 -9.54 11.86 6.77
N ALA A 131 -8.85 10.75 7.07
CA ALA A 131 -7.96 10.68 8.22
C ALA A 131 -6.78 11.67 8.10
N ALA A 132 -6.16 11.75 6.92
CA ALA A 132 -5.02 12.63 6.68
C ALA A 132 -5.39 14.13 6.73
N THR A 133 -6.62 14.48 6.37
CA THR A 133 -7.13 15.87 6.37
C THR A 133 -7.84 16.28 7.66
N ALA A 134 -8.03 15.35 8.61
CA ALA A 134 -8.67 15.66 9.89
C ALA A 134 -7.84 16.70 10.66
N ASP A 135 -8.49 17.80 11.03
CA ASP A 135 -7.91 18.96 11.70
C ASP A 135 -8.86 19.51 12.78
N GLY A 136 -8.34 20.26 13.73
CA GLY A 136 -9.08 20.83 14.86
C GLY A 136 -9.08 19.98 16.13
N PRO A 137 -9.88 20.36 17.15
CA PRO A 137 -9.85 19.77 18.49
C PRO A 137 -10.14 18.27 18.53
N ASP A 138 -10.96 17.78 17.60
CA ASP A 138 -11.42 16.39 17.54
C ASP A 138 -10.66 15.54 16.52
N ALA A 139 -9.61 16.09 15.89
CA ALA A 139 -8.88 15.45 14.78
C ALA A 139 -8.37 14.03 15.12
N ALA A 140 -7.92 13.80 16.36
CA ALA A 140 -7.45 12.48 16.79
C ALA A 140 -8.58 11.43 16.80
N VAL A 141 -9.78 11.82 17.24
CA VAL A 141 -10.96 10.95 17.28
C VAL A 141 -11.47 10.66 15.87
N GLU A 142 -11.45 11.67 14.99
CA GLU A 142 -11.81 11.52 13.58
C GLU A 142 -10.85 10.58 12.85
N ARG A 143 -9.53 10.73 13.06
CA ARG A 143 -8.50 9.82 12.52
C ARG A 143 -8.74 8.39 12.97
N GLU A 144 -8.93 8.16 14.26
CA GLU A 144 -9.21 6.82 14.80
C GLU A 144 -10.51 6.23 14.20
N CYS A 145 -11.54 7.06 14.03
CA CYS A 145 -12.78 6.65 13.39
C CYS A 145 -12.55 6.17 11.95
N HIS A 146 -11.77 6.92 11.17
CA HIS A 146 -11.46 6.57 9.79
C HIS A 146 -10.52 5.35 9.68
N ASP A 147 -9.55 5.23 10.58
CA ASP A 147 -8.69 4.05 10.67
C ASP A 147 -9.49 2.79 10.97
N ARG A 148 -10.47 2.87 11.88
CA ARG A 148 -11.43 1.79 12.13
C ARG A 148 -12.28 1.49 10.91
N ARG A 149 -12.76 2.50 10.16
CA ARG A 149 -13.52 2.29 8.92
C ARG A 149 -12.71 1.56 7.86
N ILE A 150 -11.41 1.82 7.76
CA ILE A 150 -10.50 1.07 6.87
C ILE A 150 -10.47 -0.40 7.27
N ALA A 151 -10.33 -0.72 8.56
CA ALA A 151 -10.34 -2.09 9.06
C ALA A 151 -11.68 -2.80 8.79
N GLU A 152 -12.81 -2.19 9.18
CA GLU A 152 -14.16 -2.72 8.98
C GLU A 152 -14.45 -3.04 7.51
N ARG A 153 -14.12 -2.12 6.59
CA ARG A 153 -14.33 -2.31 5.15
C ARG A 153 -13.42 -3.38 4.56
N SER A 154 -12.17 -3.44 5.01
CA SER A 154 -11.24 -4.49 4.59
C SER A 154 -11.76 -5.87 5.00
N GLU A 155 -12.24 -6.01 6.23
CA GLU A 155 -12.83 -7.25 6.73
C GLU A 155 -14.12 -7.62 6.01
N ALA A 156 -14.99 -6.65 5.72
CA ALA A 156 -16.24 -6.87 5.00
C ALA A 156 -16.03 -7.37 3.56
N TYR A 157 -14.94 -6.96 2.91
CA TYR A 157 -14.59 -7.46 1.59
C TYR A 157 -14.08 -8.91 1.63
N VAL A 158 -13.26 -9.24 2.63
CA VAL A 158 -12.51 -10.49 2.68
C VAL A 158 -13.43 -11.68 2.99
N ARG A 159 -13.58 -12.61 2.03
CA ARG A 159 -14.40 -13.82 2.22
C ARG A 159 -13.65 -14.88 3.01
N ARG A 160 -14.34 -15.59 3.91
CA ARG A 160 -13.74 -16.63 4.77
C ARG A 160 -12.94 -17.69 3.99
N ARG A 161 -13.43 -18.12 2.81
CA ARG A 161 -12.76 -19.14 1.97
C ARG A 161 -11.60 -18.58 1.13
N HIS A 162 -11.57 -17.27 0.88
CA HIS A 162 -10.62 -16.61 -0.02
C HIS A 162 -9.73 -15.60 0.68
N ARG A 163 -9.62 -15.67 2.03
CA ARG A 163 -8.94 -14.68 2.87
C ARG A 163 -7.64 -14.14 2.28
N ARG A 164 -6.67 -15.03 2.04
CA ARG A 164 -5.37 -14.66 1.46
C ARG A 164 -5.50 -13.97 0.11
N GLN A 165 -6.33 -14.51 -0.78
CA GLN A 165 -6.50 -14.00 -2.13
C GLN A 165 -7.18 -12.62 -2.13
N ASP A 166 -8.22 -12.44 -1.33
CA ASP A 166 -8.96 -11.17 -1.24
C ASP A 166 -8.11 -10.09 -0.57
N THR A 167 -7.39 -10.42 0.51
CA THR A 167 -6.45 -9.48 1.14
C THR A 167 -5.33 -9.08 0.18
N LEU A 168 -4.74 -10.04 -0.55
CA LEU A 168 -3.72 -9.73 -1.55
C LEU A 168 -4.29 -8.85 -2.66
N ALA A 169 -5.51 -9.12 -3.13
CA ALA A 169 -6.16 -8.31 -4.17
C ALA A 169 -6.33 -6.85 -3.71
N LEU A 170 -6.80 -6.63 -2.46
CA LEU A 170 -6.92 -5.28 -1.89
C LEU A 170 -5.57 -4.57 -1.82
N ILE A 171 -4.54 -5.26 -1.31
CA ILE A 171 -3.18 -4.71 -1.23
C ILE A 171 -2.68 -4.29 -2.61
N LEU A 172 -2.80 -5.15 -3.62
CA LEU A 172 -2.34 -4.83 -4.97
C LEU A 172 -3.16 -3.73 -5.63
N ALA A 173 -4.45 -3.61 -5.32
CA ALA A 173 -5.28 -2.51 -5.80
C ALA A 173 -4.84 -1.18 -5.19
N CYS A 174 -4.65 -1.10 -3.87
CA CYS A 174 -4.13 0.11 -3.21
C CYS A 174 -2.73 0.49 -3.70
N ALA A 175 -1.84 -0.49 -3.92
CA ALA A 175 -0.49 -0.24 -4.45
C ALA A 175 -0.52 0.37 -5.85
N ARG A 176 -1.46 -0.05 -6.70
CA ARG A 176 -1.63 0.55 -8.04
C ARG A 176 -2.15 1.98 -7.97
N SER A 177 -3.11 2.28 -7.09
CA SER A 177 -3.57 3.66 -6.89
C SER A 177 -2.42 4.56 -6.40
N ALA A 178 -1.62 4.09 -5.44
CA ALA A 178 -0.42 4.80 -4.99
C ALA A 178 0.59 5.02 -6.13
N ALA A 179 0.84 4.00 -6.96
CA ALA A 179 1.73 4.10 -8.10
C ALA A 179 1.24 5.10 -9.16
N THR A 180 -0.07 5.18 -9.39
CA THR A 180 -0.68 6.19 -10.28
C THR A 180 -0.43 7.59 -9.76
N ALA A 181 -0.74 7.85 -8.48
CA ALA A 181 -0.51 9.16 -7.87
C ALA A 181 0.98 9.54 -7.84
N LEU A 182 1.87 8.59 -7.53
CA LEU A 182 3.31 8.83 -7.52
C LEU A 182 3.87 9.11 -8.93
N ALA A 183 3.37 8.42 -9.96
CA ALA A 183 3.75 8.69 -11.34
C ALA A 183 3.35 10.11 -11.77
N GLU A 184 2.12 10.53 -11.42
CA GLU A 184 1.64 11.89 -11.67
C GLU A 184 2.53 12.94 -10.98
N LEU A 185 2.82 12.76 -9.68
CA LEU A 185 3.72 13.65 -8.92
C LEU A 185 5.13 13.72 -9.50
N SER A 186 5.60 12.60 -10.06
CA SER A 186 6.94 12.50 -10.63
C SER A 186 7.01 13.02 -12.06
N GLY A 187 5.89 13.43 -12.68
CA GLY A 187 5.83 13.76 -14.10
C GLY A 187 6.23 12.57 -14.98
N ASP A 188 5.83 11.37 -14.57
CA ASP A 188 6.19 10.07 -15.16
C ASP A 188 7.71 9.79 -15.22
N ASP A 189 8.54 10.52 -14.46
CA ASP A 189 9.98 10.30 -14.35
C ASP A 189 10.29 9.15 -13.35
N PRO A 190 10.83 8.01 -13.81
CA PRO A 190 11.16 6.88 -12.93
C PRO A 190 12.21 7.22 -11.86
N GLY A 191 13.13 8.15 -12.16
CA GLY A 191 14.18 8.57 -11.23
C GLY A 191 13.62 9.39 -10.08
N ARG A 192 12.70 10.32 -10.36
CA ARG A 192 12.00 11.09 -9.32
C ARG A 192 11.12 10.19 -8.45
N ALA A 193 10.37 9.28 -9.07
CA ALA A 193 9.54 8.34 -8.33
C ALA A 193 10.37 7.43 -7.42
N ALA A 194 11.54 6.97 -7.89
CA ALA A 194 12.47 6.19 -7.09
C ALA A 194 13.03 6.98 -5.90
N ALA A 195 13.41 8.24 -6.10
CA ALA A 195 13.92 9.12 -5.05
C ALA A 195 12.88 9.35 -3.94
N THR A 196 11.62 9.65 -4.30
CA THR A 196 10.53 9.80 -3.31
C THR A 196 10.33 8.52 -2.49
N LEU A 197 10.36 7.35 -3.13
CA LEU A 197 10.23 6.07 -2.41
C LEU A 197 11.44 5.76 -1.52
N GLU A 198 12.64 6.20 -1.91
CA GLU A 198 13.84 6.10 -1.09
C GLU A 198 13.75 6.98 0.15
N GLU A 199 13.28 8.23 0.02
CA GLU A 199 12.99 9.11 1.15
C GLU A 199 11.97 8.48 2.11
N TYR A 200 10.91 7.85 1.58
CA TYR A 200 9.92 7.16 2.39
C TYR A 200 10.53 5.98 3.16
N ALA A 201 11.36 5.16 2.49
CA ALA A 201 12.05 4.05 3.13
C ALA A 201 13.03 4.53 4.22
N ILE A 202 13.79 5.62 3.98
CA ILE A 202 14.74 6.19 4.94
C ILE A 202 14.03 6.62 6.23
N ARG A 203 12.88 7.29 6.13
CA ARG A 203 12.12 7.75 7.31
C ARG A 203 11.65 6.61 8.21
N SER A 204 11.42 5.43 7.63
CA SER A 204 10.89 4.24 8.31
C SER A 204 12.00 3.27 8.72
N MET A 205 13.25 3.64 8.51
CA MET A 205 14.38 2.97 9.11
C MET A 205 14.88 3.75 10.32
N ALA A 206 15.29 3.04 11.37
CA ALA A 206 15.91 3.69 12.52
C ALA A 206 17.15 4.49 12.07
N GLN A 207 17.37 5.68 12.66
CA GLN A 207 18.44 6.64 12.32
C GLN A 207 19.90 6.13 12.39
N ALA A 208 20.14 4.84 12.63
CA ALA A 208 21.45 4.28 12.94
C ALA A 208 22.05 3.36 11.86
N GLY A 209 21.62 3.43 10.59
CA GLY A 209 22.26 2.63 9.55
C GLY A 209 21.91 2.97 8.10
N PRO A 210 22.76 2.59 7.14
CA PRO A 210 22.49 2.75 5.71
C PRO A 210 21.25 1.96 5.30
N VAL A 211 20.49 2.49 4.33
CA VAL A 211 19.35 1.81 3.68
C VAL A 211 19.78 0.42 3.24
N PRO A 212 19.24 -0.67 3.82
CA PRO A 212 19.64 -1.97 3.40
C PRO A 212 19.18 -2.21 1.97
N LEU A 213 20.10 -2.74 1.17
CA LEU A 213 19.89 -3.19 -0.21
C LEU A 213 18.69 -4.16 -0.37
N TRP A 214 18.14 -4.68 0.74
CA TRP A 214 17.01 -5.61 0.79
C TRP A 214 15.62 -4.97 0.94
N VAL A 215 15.47 -3.63 0.88
CA VAL A 215 14.15 -3.00 0.63
C VAL A 215 13.76 -3.31 -0.83
N PRO A 216 13.01 -4.40 -1.10
CA PRO A 216 13.39 -5.23 -2.23
C PRO A 216 12.81 -4.76 -3.56
N GLY A 217 13.73 -4.48 -4.49
CA GLY A 217 13.62 -4.96 -5.86
C GLY A 217 13.78 -6.49 -6.01
N ARG A 218 14.11 -7.24 -4.93
CA ARG A 218 14.03 -8.71 -4.78
C ARG A 218 14.57 -9.16 -3.40
N PRO A 219 13.84 -9.94 -2.59
CA PRO A 219 14.43 -10.64 -1.46
C PRO A 219 15.09 -11.94 -1.98
N GLY A 220 16.42 -12.02 -1.91
CA GLY A 220 17.17 -13.24 -2.24
C GLY A 220 18.08 -13.16 -3.47
N GLN A 221 19.07 -12.27 -3.45
CA GLN A 221 20.36 -12.56 -4.09
C GLN A 221 21.44 -12.25 -3.06
N LEU A 222 21.78 -13.27 -2.28
CA LEU A 222 23.08 -13.34 -1.61
C LEU A 222 24.10 -13.46 -2.74
N THR A 223 24.81 -12.37 -3.03
CA THR A 223 25.97 -12.42 -3.92
C THR A 223 27.09 -13.14 -3.18
N SER A 224 27.46 -14.29 -3.74
CA SER A 224 28.80 -14.88 -3.67
C SER A 224 29.89 -13.87 -4.05
#